data_AF-Q6FLR9-F1
#
_entry.id   AF-Q6FLR9-F1
#
_cell.length_a   1.000
_cell.length_b   1.000
_cell.length_c   1.000
_cell.angle_alpha   90.00
_cell.angle_beta   90.00
_cell.angle_gamma   90.00
#
_symmetry.space_group_name_H-M   'P 1'
#
loop_
_entity.id
_entity.type
_entity.pdbx_description
1 polymer ?
#
loop_
_entity_poly.entity_id
_entity_poly.type
_entity_poly.pdbx_seq_one_letter_code
_entity_poly.pdbx_strand_id
1 'polypeptide(L)'
;MEVDRIEVLKEVFAQNVQAASLGFKRQHQKRVGKGRHKSCKQLLSDEQKRINNECLNNGKVPKVTYFNVEAPPSLKPAKKYCDITGLKANYRSPTNNIRYHNAEIYQLVVKPMAAGVDQEYLKLRGANFVLK
;
A
#
# COMPACT_ATOMS: atom_id res chain seq x y z
N MET A 1 0.21 -12.43 -45.91
CA MET A 1 -0.48 -13.16 -44.83
C MET A 1 -0.29 -12.34 -43.58
N GLU A 2 -1.35 -11.63 -43.17
CA GLU A 2 -1.35 -10.83 -41.95
C GLU A 2 -1.47 -11.82 -40.78
N VAL A 3 -0.37 -12.02 -40.05
CA VAL A 3 -0.36 -12.97 -38.93
C VAL A 3 -1.15 -12.34 -37.79
N ASP A 4 -2.18 -13.05 -37.33
CA ASP A 4 -3.10 -12.53 -36.34
C ASP A 4 -2.34 -12.29 -35.02
N ARG A 5 -2.38 -11.07 -34.49
CA ARG A 5 -1.59 -10.64 -33.31
C ARG A 5 -1.80 -11.57 -32.11
N ILE A 6 -3.01 -12.11 -32.00
CA ILE A 6 -3.39 -13.05 -30.94
C ILE A 6 -2.63 -14.37 -31.07
N GLU A 7 -2.38 -14.86 -32.28
CA GLU A 7 -1.64 -16.09 -32.54
C GLU A 7 -0.16 -15.92 -32.16
N VAL A 8 0.42 -14.79 -32.52
CA VAL A 8 1.81 -14.43 -32.11
C VAL A 8 1.93 -14.40 -30.59
N LEU A 9 0.97 -13.79 -29.88
CA LEU A 9 0.99 -13.75 -28.42
C LEU A 9 0.83 -15.14 -27.79
N LYS A 10 0.01 -16.02 -28.37
CA LYS A 10 -0.15 -17.41 -27.92
C LYS A 10 1.14 -18.21 -28.13
N GLU A 11 1.82 -18.01 -29.25
CA GLU A 11 3.08 -18.67 -29.57
C GLU A 11 4.21 -18.22 -28.63
N VAL A 12 4.37 -16.92 -28.44
CA VAL A 12 5.35 -16.35 -27.50
C VAL A 12 5.07 -16.82 -26.07
N PHE A 13 3.80 -16.91 -25.68
CA PHE A 13 3.42 -17.49 -24.38
C PHE A 13 3.83 -18.96 -24.28
N ALA A 14 3.57 -19.78 -25.30
CA ALA A 14 3.94 -21.20 -25.31
C ALA A 14 5.47 -21.41 -25.22
N GLN A 15 6.26 -20.57 -25.89
CA GLN A 15 7.72 -20.58 -25.81
C GLN A 15 8.22 -20.22 -24.39
N ASN A 16 7.59 -19.25 -23.73
CA ASN A 16 7.95 -18.81 -22.38
C ASN A 16 7.45 -19.73 -21.26
N VAL A 17 6.45 -20.58 -21.53
CA VAL A 17 5.88 -21.55 -20.57
C VAL A 17 6.73 -22.81 -20.42
N GLN A 18 7.93 -22.85 -21.00
CA GLN A 18 8.93 -23.86 -20.64
C GLN A 18 9.34 -23.69 -19.18
N ALA A 19 8.61 -24.37 -18.29
CA ALA A 19 9.08 -24.70 -16.96
C ALA A 19 10.28 -25.63 -17.14
N ALA A 20 11.46 -25.04 -17.35
CA ALA A 20 12.70 -25.77 -17.36
C ALA A 20 12.69 -26.68 -16.13
N SER A 21 12.68 -27.99 -16.37
CA SER A 21 12.90 -29.00 -15.35
C SER A 21 14.37 -28.93 -14.97
N LEU A 22 14.72 -27.84 -14.30
CA LEU A 22 16.04 -27.52 -13.85
C LEU A 22 16.51 -28.71 -12.99
N GLY A 23 17.48 -29.47 -13.49
CA GLY A 23 17.97 -30.72 -12.88
C GLY A 23 18.52 -30.56 -11.46
N PHE A 24 18.63 -29.32 -10.98
CA PHE A 24 19.02 -28.97 -9.61
C PHE A 24 17.86 -28.93 -8.60
N LYS A 25 16.60 -29.07 -9.04
CA LYS A 25 15.45 -29.10 -8.11
C LYS A 25 15.31 -30.49 -7.50
N ARG A 26 15.61 -30.61 -6.20
CA ARG A 26 15.50 -31.88 -5.45
C ARG A 26 14.07 -32.44 -5.52
N GLN A 27 13.91 -33.65 -6.05
CA GLN A 27 12.61 -34.32 -6.23
C GLN A 27 11.85 -34.52 -4.91
N HIS A 28 12.55 -34.69 -3.79
CA HIS A 28 11.95 -34.90 -2.46
C HIS A 28 11.78 -33.62 -1.63
N GLN A 29 12.01 -32.45 -2.22
CA GLN A 29 11.78 -31.20 -1.49
C GLN A 29 10.28 -31.02 -1.26
N LYS A 30 9.84 -31.21 0.00
CA LYS A 30 8.48 -30.90 0.41
C LYS A 30 8.21 -29.43 0.07
N ARG A 31 7.21 -29.18 -0.77
CA ARG A 31 6.72 -27.81 -1.01
C ARG A 31 6.33 -27.24 0.35
N VAL A 32 6.85 -26.07 0.70
CA VAL A 32 6.45 -25.37 1.93
C VAL A 32 4.93 -25.28 1.91
N GLY A 33 4.27 -25.76 2.96
CA GLY A 33 2.81 -25.87 3.04
C GLY A 33 2.10 -24.51 2.93
N LYS A 34 0.77 -24.55 2.93
CA LYS A 34 -0.07 -23.35 3.02
C LYS A 34 0.36 -22.55 4.27
N GLY A 35 0.67 -21.26 4.11
CA GLY A 35 1.11 -20.38 5.21
C GLY A 35 2.51 -19.79 5.09
N ARG A 36 3.23 -20.00 3.97
CA ARG A 36 4.50 -19.31 3.71
C ARG A 36 4.33 -17.79 3.57
N HIS A 37 3.25 -17.36 2.93
CA HIS A 37 2.93 -15.95 2.75
C HIS A 37 2.06 -15.48 3.92
N LYS A 38 2.71 -14.87 4.91
CA LYS A 38 2.04 -14.25 6.06
C LYS A 38 1.87 -12.76 5.80
N SER A 39 0.73 -12.19 6.21
CA SER A 39 0.55 -10.74 6.24
C SER A 39 1.48 -10.12 7.28
N CYS A 40 1.89 -8.86 7.08
CA CYS A 40 2.67 -8.11 8.08
C CYS A 40 2.01 -8.15 9.46
N LYS A 41 0.68 -8.01 9.53
CA LYS A 41 -0.09 -8.10 10.78
C LYS A 41 0.03 -9.48 11.46
N GLN A 42 0.10 -10.54 10.66
CA GLN A 42 0.26 -11.90 11.18
C GLN A 42 1.68 -12.11 11.72
N LEU A 43 2.70 -11.61 11.03
CA LEU A 43 4.09 -11.64 11.50
C LEU A 43 4.26 -10.88 12.82
N LEU A 44 3.70 -9.66 12.91
CA LEU A 44 3.68 -8.87 14.14
C LEU A 44 3.00 -9.63 15.29
N SER A 45 1.88 -10.29 15.01
CA SER A 45 1.17 -11.09 16.03
C SER A 45 1.98 -12.29 16.51
N ASP A 46 2.65 -13.00 15.59
CA ASP A 46 3.48 -14.16 15.91
C ASP A 46 4.70 -13.74 16.76
N GLU A 47 5.31 -12.59 16.44
CA GLU A 47 6.43 -12.05 17.19
C GLU A 47 6.04 -11.58 18.59
N GLN A 48 4.87 -10.95 18.74
CA GLN A 48 4.36 -10.59 20.07
C GLN A 48 4.18 -11.84 20.95
N LYS A 49 3.69 -12.95 20.37
CA LYS A 49 3.57 -14.23 21.10
C LYS A 49 4.92 -14.79 21.48
N ARG A 50 5.90 -14.76 20.55
CA ARG A 50 7.27 -15.22 20.82
C ARG A 50 7.91 -14.42 21.96
N ILE A 51 7.81 -13.08 21.92
CA ILE A 51 8.32 -12.19 22.96
C ILE A 51 7.67 -12.52 24.31
N ASN A 52 6.35 -12.67 24.37
CA ASN A 52 5.65 -13.03 25.60
C ASN A 52 6.16 -14.36 26.18
N ASN A 53 6.37 -15.37 25.34
CA ASN A 53 6.89 -16.67 25.77
C ASN A 53 8.35 -16.57 26.26
N GLU A 54 9.21 -15.80 25.59
CA GLU A 54 10.59 -15.58 26.04
C GLU A 54 10.66 -14.82 27.38
N CYS A 55 9.77 -13.84 27.58
CA CYS A 55 9.66 -13.13 28.85
C CYS A 55 9.28 -14.08 29.99
N LEU A 56 8.34 -15.02 29.76
CA LEU A 56 7.93 -16.01 30.74
C LEU A 56 9.05 -17.03 31.06
N ASN A 57 9.76 -17.49 30.04
CA ASN A 57 10.75 -18.58 30.20
C ASN A 57 12.11 -18.10 30.70
N ASN A 58 12.58 -16.93 30.23
CA ASN A 58 13.96 -16.47 30.45
C ASN A 58 14.04 -15.18 31.30
N GLY A 59 12.89 -14.59 31.67
CA GLY A 59 12.83 -13.35 32.45
C GLY A 59 13.47 -12.12 31.78
N LYS A 60 13.87 -12.23 30.52
CA LYS A 60 14.59 -11.20 29.76
C LYS A 60 13.74 -10.76 28.58
N VAL A 61 13.34 -9.49 28.58
CA VAL A 61 12.69 -8.85 27.42
C VAL A 61 13.78 -8.48 26.40
N PRO A 62 13.67 -8.89 25.12
CA PRO A 62 14.61 -8.46 24.10
C PRO A 62 14.55 -6.92 23.95
N LYS A 63 15.67 -6.24 24.21
CA LYS A 63 15.76 -4.76 24.22
C LYS A 63 15.47 -4.13 22.85
N VAL A 64 15.85 -4.78 21.75
CA VAL A 64 15.66 -4.30 20.38
C VAL A 64 15.29 -5.48 19.48
N THR A 65 14.21 -5.36 18.72
CA THR A 65 13.75 -6.37 17.74
C THR A 65 13.42 -5.63 16.44
N TYR A 66 13.57 -6.28 15.29
CA TYR A 66 13.26 -5.69 13.98
C TYR A 66 11.88 -4.98 13.93
N PHE A 67 10.89 -5.50 14.66
CA PHE A 67 9.54 -4.96 14.73
C PHE A 67 9.33 -3.80 15.72
N ASN A 68 10.31 -3.49 16.57
CA ASN A 68 10.20 -2.41 17.56
C ASN A 68 10.91 -1.12 17.16
N VAL A 69 11.75 -1.17 16.11
CA VAL A 69 12.49 -0.02 15.63
C VAL A 69 11.63 0.72 14.61
N GLU A 70 10.83 1.66 15.10
CA GLU A 70 10.06 2.57 14.26
C GLU A 70 10.68 3.97 14.27
N ALA A 71 10.55 4.68 13.14
CA ALA A 71 10.93 6.08 13.08
C ALA A 71 9.97 6.92 13.94
N PRO A 72 10.46 7.90 14.71
CA PRO A 72 9.58 8.78 15.48
C PRO A 72 8.70 9.62 14.54
N PRO A 73 7.53 10.07 14.99
CA PRO A 73 6.66 10.91 14.18
C PRO A 73 7.31 12.28 13.89
N SER A 74 6.94 12.88 12.76
CA SER A 74 7.42 14.22 12.40
C SER A 74 6.80 15.28 13.30
N LEU A 75 7.66 16.08 13.96
CA LEU A 75 7.24 17.27 14.74
C LEU A 75 7.06 18.52 13.86
N LYS A 76 7.58 18.51 12.63
CA LYS A 76 7.53 19.66 11.73
C LYS A 76 6.13 19.80 11.12
N PRO A 77 5.53 21.00 11.12
CA PRO A 77 4.22 21.20 10.49
C PRO A 77 4.28 20.90 8.99
N ALA A 78 3.34 20.09 8.52
CA ALA A 78 3.26 19.71 7.11
C ALA A 78 2.85 20.91 6.24
N LYS A 79 3.53 21.07 5.10
CA LYS A 79 3.12 22.03 4.07
C LYS A 79 1.83 21.53 3.42
N LYS A 80 0.89 22.45 3.20
CA LYS A 80 -0.41 22.15 2.59
C LYS A 80 -0.37 22.51 1.11
N TYR A 81 -0.74 21.56 0.28
CA TYR A 81 -0.84 21.72 -1.18
C TYR A 81 -2.28 21.49 -1.62
N CYS A 82 -2.63 22.04 -2.78
CA CYS A 82 -3.92 21.90 -3.40
C CYS A 82 -4.07 20.47 -3.91
N ASP A 83 -5.20 19.83 -3.59
CA ASP A 83 -5.42 18.43 -3.96
C ASP A 83 -5.66 18.25 -5.48
N ILE A 84 -5.96 19.35 -6.20
CA ILE A 84 -6.27 19.36 -7.64
C ILE A 84 -5.03 19.78 -8.45
N THR A 85 -4.42 20.93 -8.14
CA THR A 85 -3.35 21.52 -8.97
C THR A 85 -1.94 21.28 -8.44
N GLY A 86 -1.79 20.83 -7.19
CA GLY A 86 -0.48 20.65 -6.55
C GLY A 86 0.22 21.96 -6.11
N LEU A 87 -0.36 23.13 -6.39
CA LEU A 87 0.16 24.42 -5.91
C LEU A 87 -0.01 24.55 -4.37
N LYS A 88 0.74 25.46 -3.73
CA LYS A 88 0.62 25.68 -2.27
C LYS A 88 -0.78 26.13 -1.90
N ALA A 89 -1.49 25.38 -1.06
CA ALA A 89 -2.86 25.72 -0.66
C ALA A 89 -2.88 26.53 0.63
N ASN A 90 -3.56 27.67 0.59
CA ASN A 90 -3.80 28.51 1.76
C ASN A 90 -5.19 28.25 2.37
N TYR A 91 -6.12 27.64 1.61
CA TYR A 91 -7.52 27.50 1.99
C TYR A 91 -8.01 26.06 1.92
N ARG A 92 -9.09 25.78 2.65
CA ARG A 92 -9.77 24.49 2.71
C ARG A 92 -11.28 24.69 2.66
N SER A 93 -11.98 23.91 1.83
CA SER A 93 -13.44 23.96 1.75
C SER A 93 -14.08 23.33 3.00
N PRO A 94 -15.08 23.97 3.63
CA PRO A 94 -15.77 23.43 4.81
C PRO A 94 -16.68 22.24 4.48
N THR A 95 -17.20 22.15 3.24
CA THR A 95 -18.10 21.07 2.83
C THR A 95 -17.33 19.81 2.44
N ASN A 96 -16.35 19.96 1.55
CA ASN A 96 -15.70 18.83 0.88
C ASN A 96 -14.33 18.51 1.48
N ASN A 97 -13.84 19.30 2.43
CA ASN A 97 -12.53 19.14 3.07
C ASN A 97 -11.30 19.17 2.12
N ILE A 98 -11.51 19.56 0.86
CA ILE A 98 -10.47 19.75 -0.16
C ILE A 98 -9.70 21.05 0.07
N ARG A 99 -8.40 21.01 -0.20
CA ARG A 99 -7.49 22.16 -0.17
C ARG A 99 -7.39 22.79 -1.56
N TYR A 100 -7.49 24.11 -1.63
CA TYR A 100 -7.42 24.87 -2.87
C TYR A 100 -6.49 26.08 -2.76
N HIS A 101 -6.00 26.56 -3.90
CA HIS A 101 -5.03 27.65 -3.99
C HIS A 101 -5.70 29.03 -4.08
N ASN A 102 -6.58 29.23 -5.05
CA ASN A 102 -7.25 30.50 -5.35
C ASN A 102 -8.78 30.36 -5.42
N ALA A 103 -9.48 31.50 -5.51
CA ALA A 103 -10.94 31.54 -5.57
C ALA A 103 -11.51 30.90 -6.84
N GLU A 104 -10.77 30.95 -7.96
CA GLU A 104 -11.19 30.37 -9.24
C GLU A 104 -11.32 28.84 -9.13
N ILE A 105 -10.31 28.15 -8.58
CA ILE A 105 -10.38 26.71 -8.35
C ILE A 105 -11.56 26.36 -7.45
N TYR A 106 -11.82 27.20 -6.45
CA TYR A 106 -12.97 26.98 -5.57
C TYR A 106 -14.31 27.08 -6.33
N GLN A 107 -14.50 28.12 -7.13
CA GLN A 107 -15.74 28.37 -7.86
C GLN A 107 -15.95 27.40 -9.03
N LEU A 108 -14.90 27.11 -9.80
CA LEU A 108 -14.98 26.30 -11.02
C LEU A 108 -14.97 24.80 -10.74
N VAL A 109 -14.24 24.36 -9.71
CA VAL A 109 -14.00 22.93 -9.46
C VAL A 109 -14.56 22.50 -8.11
N VAL A 110 -14.15 23.13 -7.01
CA VAL A 110 -14.44 22.60 -5.66
C VAL A 110 -15.92 22.70 -5.30
N LYS A 111 -16.58 23.82 -5.63
CA LYS A 111 -18.00 24.08 -5.32
C LYS A 111 -18.97 23.26 -6.18
N PRO A 112 -18.83 23.18 -7.52
CA PRO A 112 -19.73 22.38 -8.36
C PRO A 112 -19.35 20.90 -8.43
N MET A 113 -18.39 20.44 -7.65
CA MET A 113 -17.93 19.05 -7.67
C MET A 113 -19.05 18.07 -7.27
N ALA A 114 -19.18 16.98 -8.03
CA ALA A 114 -20.12 15.91 -7.71
C ALA A 114 -19.71 15.18 -6.42
N ALA A 115 -20.70 14.72 -5.65
CA ALA A 115 -20.47 13.90 -4.47
C ALA A 115 -19.78 12.58 -4.86
N GLY A 116 -18.77 12.16 -4.10
CA GLY A 116 -17.96 10.96 -4.34
C GLY A 116 -16.59 11.28 -4.95
N VAL A 117 -16.52 12.23 -5.89
CA VAL A 117 -15.25 12.69 -6.48
C VAL A 117 -14.36 13.35 -5.42
N ASP A 118 -14.98 14.03 -4.45
CA ASP A 118 -14.30 14.57 -3.29
C ASP A 118 -13.53 13.49 -2.51
N GLN A 119 -14.16 12.33 -2.30
CA GLN A 119 -13.58 11.22 -1.58
C GLN A 119 -12.46 10.54 -2.34
N GLU A 120 -12.48 10.57 -3.67
CA GLU A 120 -11.37 10.09 -4.52
C GLU A 120 -10.13 10.98 -4.37
N TYR A 121 -10.30 12.31 -4.45
CA TYR A 121 -9.19 13.25 -4.20
C TYR A 121 -8.66 13.13 -2.76
N LEU A 122 -9.55 13.01 -1.78
CA LEU A 122 -9.16 12.81 -0.38
C LEU A 122 -8.44 11.47 -0.17
N LYS A 123 -8.78 10.42 -0.94
CA LYS A 123 -8.13 9.11 -0.87
C LYS A 123 -6.68 9.18 -1.34
N LEU A 124 -6.37 9.95 -2.37
CA LEU A 124 -4.98 10.18 -2.82
C LEU A 124 -4.14 10.82 -1.72
N ARG A 125 -4.73 11.73 -0.93
CA ARG A 125 -4.09 12.33 0.23
C ARG A 125 -4.03 11.42 1.46
N GLY A 126 -4.86 10.37 1.50
CA GLY A 126 -5.05 9.53 2.70
C GLY A 126 -5.95 10.16 3.77
N ALA A 127 -6.85 11.09 3.39
CA ALA A 127 -7.79 11.78 4.27
C ALA A 127 -9.26 11.46 3.96
N ASN A 128 -9.52 10.36 3.25
CA ASN A 128 -10.84 9.86 2.91
C ASN A 128 -11.53 9.23 4.14
N PHE A 129 -12.87 9.34 4.20
CA PHE A 129 -13.66 8.57 5.16
C PHE A 129 -14.24 7.33 4.48
N VAL A 130 -14.04 6.17 5.10
CA VAL A 130 -14.72 4.92 4.73
C VAL A 130 -15.65 4.55 5.87
N LEU A 131 -16.95 4.61 5.63
CA LEU A 131 -17.94 4.05 6.56
C LEU A 131 -17.82 2.52 6.51
N LYS A 132 -17.78 1.90 7.68
CA LYS A 132 -17.61 0.46 7.86
C LYS A 132 -18.82 -0.15 8.53
#